data_AF-A0A7S1R8Y1-F1
#
_entry.id   AF-A0A7S1R8Y1-F1
#
_cell.length_a   1.000
_cell.length_b   1.000
_cell.length_c   1.000
_cell.angle_alpha   90.00
_cell.angle_beta   90.00
_cell.angle_gamma   90.00
#
_symmetry.space_group_name_H-M   'P 1'
#
loop_
_entity.id
_entity.type
_entity.pdbx_description
1 polymer ?
#
loop_
_entity_poly.entity_id
_entity_poly.type
_entity_poly.pdbx_seq_one_letter_code
_entity_poly.pdbx_strand_id
1 'polypeptide(L)'
;GGDDIVKVPADVIVSPGSRNSFDLYYGVPAAILAAAGDALQQACIRHSQRPEPGKPVWTPGFRLKAKRVLHVAAPRPYDDISELRTCYETALERVAEAGLRSVAFPCVSTAASGYSAFKLREATHVALSTVRQWLDEHDGKLDCVIFAVPGAERDVYTKLMPSYFPRSGDLALTPPENSDFPVAVTFVWNEPCRHAMLCGSFNSWGNANGNHYMRKGNDGIFWKDWQLRGYCRYFYKFRVNGSWRCRDDQPKMQDKDGNWNNVLDLSALTVSSLV
;
A
#
# COMPACT_ATOMS: atom_id res chain seq x y z
N GLY A 1 -1.51 7.86 -23.38
CA GLY A 1 -0.56 6.82 -22.93
C GLY A 1 0.01 7.24 -21.60
N GLY A 2 1.25 6.81 -21.28
CA GLY A 2 2.03 7.34 -20.15
C GLY A 2 2.34 8.84 -20.25
N ASP A 3 1.91 9.48 -21.34
CA ASP A 3 2.05 10.91 -21.69
C ASP A 3 1.17 11.86 -20.87
N ASP A 4 0.41 11.36 -19.89
CA ASP A 4 -0.53 12.22 -19.14
C ASP A 4 0.16 12.94 -17.96
N ILE A 5 1.15 12.30 -17.32
CA ILE A 5 1.78 12.86 -16.12
C ILE A 5 2.47 14.20 -16.38
N VAL A 6 3.03 14.40 -17.58
CA VAL A 6 3.71 15.65 -17.97
C VAL A 6 2.76 16.84 -18.12
N LYS A 7 1.45 16.58 -18.20
CA LYS A 7 0.40 17.61 -18.33
C LYS A 7 -0.20 18.01 -16.98
N VAL A 8 0.07 17.25 -15.92
CA VAL A 8 -0.52 17.44 -14.60
C VAL A 8 0.04 18.71 -13.95
N PRO A 9 -0.81 19.68 -13.58
CA PRO A 9 -0.38 20.89 -12.88
C PRO A 9 -0.26 20.63 -11.37
N ALA A 10 0.75 19.85 -10.97
CA ALA A 10 1.10 19.62 -9.56
C ALA A 10 2.41 20.33 -9.20
N ASP A 11 2.69 20.53 -7.92
CA ASP A 11 3.99 21.05 -7.49
C ASP A 11 5.12 20.09 -7.89
N VAL A 12 4.86 18.79 -7.79
CA VAL A 12 5.82 17.72 -8.07
C VAL A 12 5.21 16.66 -8.96
N ILE A 13 5.99 16.19 -9.93
CA ILE A 13 5.73 14.90 -10.58
C ILE A 13 6.83 13.90 -10.23
N VAL A 14 6.46 12.64 -10.08
CA VAL A 14 7.40 11.56 -9.80
C VAL A 14 7.88 10.91 -11.10
N SER A 15 9.18 10.73 -11.23
CA SER A 15 9.83 10.04 -12.33
C SER A 15 10.40 8.70 -11.85
N PRO A 16 9.87 7.55 -12.31
CA PRO A 16 10.37 6.23 -11.91
C PRO A 16 11.60 5.88 -12.74
N GLY A 17 12.78 6.17 -12.20
CA GLY A 17 14.06 5.92 -12.84
C GLY A 17 14.53 4.46 -12.73
N SER A 18 15.40 4.06 -13.65
CA SER A 18 16.14 2.78 -13.58
C SER A 18 17.21 2.83 -12.50
N ARG A 19 17.51 1.69 -11.86
CA ARG A 19 18.61 1.57 -10.88
C ARG A 19 19.98 1.44 -11.51
N ASN A 20 20.03 0.93 -12.74
CA ASN A 20 21.30 0.63 -13.41
C ASN A 20 21.97 1.90 -13.94
N SER A 21 21.16 2.89 -14.31
CA SER A 21 21.61 4.21 -14.74
C SER A 21 20.51 5.24 -14.48
N PHE A 22 20.91 6.48 -14.21
CA PHE A 22 20.00 7.63 -14.14
C PHE A 22 19.55 8.10 -15.53
N ASP A 23 19.41 7.18 -16.48
CA ASP A 23 19.03 7.48 -17.85
C ASP A 23 17.52 7.53 -17.99
N LEU A 24 17.01 8.67 -18.44
CA LEU A 24 15.58 8.91 -18.58
C LEU A 24 15.06 8.52 -19.98
N TYR A 25 15.77 7.69 -20.75
CA TYR A 25 15.45 7.48 -22.18
C TYR A 25 14.35 6.44 -22.47
N TYR A 26 13.76 5.81 -21.45
CA TYR A 26 12.73 4.79 -21.62
C TYR A 26 11.49 5.04 -20.75
N GLY A 27 10.32 4.61 -21.23
CA GLY A 27 9.07 4.63 -20.46
C GLY A 27 8.60 6.04 -20.05
N VAL A 28 8.04 6.14 -18.84
CA VAL A 28 7.59 7.42 -18.26
C VAL A 28 8.73 8.44 -18.14
N PRO A 29 9.94 8.08 -17.68
CA PRO A 29 11.09 8.98 -17.72
C PRO A 29 11.33 9.62 -19.09
N ALA A 30 11.14 8.89 -20.19
CA ALA A 30 11.33 9.41 -21.55
C ALA A 30 10.31 10.47 -21.91
N ALA A 31 9.05 10.26 -21.55
CA ALA A 31 8.00 11.25 -21.73
C ALA A 31 8.31 12.52 -20.90
N ILE A 32 8.76 12.36 -19.66
CA ILE A 32 9.17 13.47 -18.78
C ILE A 32 10.36 14.23 -19.38
N LEU A 33 11.40 13.53 -19.85
CA LEU A 33 12.56 14.12 -20.50
C LEU A 33 12.19 14.88 -21.77
N ALA A 34 11.38 14.28 -22.64
CA ALA A 34 10.93 14.91 -23.88
C ALA A 34 10.15 16.21 -23.60
N ALA A 35 9.33 16.23 -22.55
CA ALA A 35 8.56 17.42 -22.16
C ALA A 35 9.39 18.47 -21.41
N ALA A 36 10.33 18.07 -20.55
CA ALA A 36 11.19 18.97 -19.77
C ALA A 36 12.36 19.56 -20.57
N GLY A 37 12.87 18.81 -21.55
CA GLY A 37 14.08 19.09 -22.33
C GLY A 37 15.36 18.50 -21.74
N ASP A 38 16.42 18.43 -22.56
CA ASP A 38 17.70 17.74 -22.26
C ASP A 38 18.41 18.21 -20.99
N ALA A 39 18.12 19.43 -20.53
CA ALA A 39 18.64 19.97 -19.28
C ALA A 39 18.24 19.11 -18.05
N LEU A 40 17.13 18.36 -18.13
CA LEU A 40 16.70 17.42 -17.10
C LEU A 40 17.69 16.26 -16.92
N GLN A 41 18.12 15.63 -18.01
CA GLN A 41 19.08 14.52 -17.96
C GLN A 41 20.42 14.99 -17.38
N GLN A 42 20.88 16.18 -17.78
CA GLN A 42 22.10 16.77 -17.23
C GLN A 42 21.99 17.05 -15.72
N ALA A 43 20.82 17.51 -15.25
CA ALA A 43 20.59 17.71 -13.83
C ALA A 43 20.60 16.39 -13.05
N CYS A 44 20.02 15.34 -13.60
CA CYS A 44 20.03 14.00 -13.00
C CYS A 44 21.46 13.46 -12.81
N ILE A 45 22.25 13.47 -13.90
CA ILE A 45 23.63 12.95 -13.89
C ILE A 45 24.53 13.71 -12.90
N ARG A 46 24.30 15.01 -12.68
CA ARG A 46 25.04 15.80 -11.70
C ARG A 46 24.77 15.38 -10.25
N HIS A 47 23.59 14.83 -9.96
CA HIS A 47 23.21 14.44 -8.60
C HIS A 47 23.60 13.01 -8.27
N SER A 48 23.37 12.07 -9.19
CA SER A 48 23.74 10.67 -8.98
C SER A 48 23.89 9.95 -10.32
N GLN A 49 24.82 9.00 -10.37
CA GLN A 49 24.92 8.06 -11.50
C GLN A 49 24.11 6.78 -11.26
N ARG A 50 23.72 6.50 -10.00
CA ARG A 50 22.98 5.30 -9.59
C ARG A 50 21.89 5.65 -8.58
N PRO A 51 20.61 5.68 -8.99
CA PRO A 51 19.50 5.81 -8.06
C PRO A 51 19.47 4.66 -7.05
N GLU A 52 19.22 4.99 -5.78
CA GLU A 52 19.04 4.00 -4.71
C GLU A 52 17.59 4.01 -4.20
N PRO A 53 17.01 2.84 -3.86
CA PRO A 53 15.73 2.81 -3.14
C PRO A 53 15.76 3.69 -1.89
N GLY A 54 14.68 4.42 -1.64
CA GLY A 54 14.55 5.32 -0.49
C GLY A 54 15.43 6.57 -0.53
N LYS A 55 16.16 6.83 -1.62
CA LYS A 55 16.99 8.04 -1.78
C LYS A 55 16.66 8.78 -3.07
N PRO A 56 15.48 9.43 -3.14
CA PRO A 56 15.06 10.10 -4.36
C PRO A 56 15.86 11.39 -4.60
N VAL A 57 15.99 11.75 -5.87
CA VAL A 57 16.76 12.91 -6.32
C VAL A 57 15.83 13.99 -6.86
N TRP A 58 16.10 15.22 -6.46
CA TRP A 58 15.37 16.40 -6.93
C TRP A 58 15.97 16.98 -8.19
N THR A 59 15.12 17.43 -9.11
CA THR A 59 15.49 18.34 -10.19
C THR A 59 14.42 19.40 -10.41
N PRO A 60 14.75 20.55 -11.04
CA PRO A 60 13.74 21.49 -11.53
C PRO A 60 12.79 20.83 -12.55
N GLY A 61 11.58 21.36 -12.68
CA GLY A 61 10.63 20.92 -13.71
C GLY A 61 10.97 21.36 -15.14
N PHE A 62 11.86 22.34 -15.29
CA PHE A 62 12.22 22.94 -16.59
C PHE A 62 10.99 23.43 -17.36
N ARG A 63 10.69 22.83 -18.52
CA ARG A 63 9.55 23.20 -19.37
C ARG A 63 8.23 22.54 -18.94
N LEU A 64 8.23 21.70 -17.90
CA LEU A 64 7.03 21.07 -17.37
C LEU A 64 6.16 22.11 -16.64
N LYS A 65 4.86 21.83 -16.54
CA LYS A 65 3.96 22.59 -15.66
C LYS A 65 4.28 22.40 -14.18
N ALA A 66 4.87 21.24 -13.84
CA ALA A 66 5.28 20.94 -12.49
C ALA A 66 6.51 21.75 -12.09
N LYS A 67 6.56 22.20 -10.84
CA LYS A 67 7.68 23.02 -10.34
C LYS A 67 8.96 22.18 -10.26
N ARG A 68 8.83 20.92 -9.86
CA ARG A 68 9.97 19.99 -9.64
C ARG A 68 9.64 18.58 -10.13
N VAL A 69 10.70 17.83 -10.43
CA VAL A 69 10.62 16.38 -10.65
C VAL A 69 11.35 15.68 -9.52
N LEU A 70 10.68 14.71 -8.89
CA LEU A 70 11.27 13.82 -7.90
C LEU A 70 11.53 12.46 -8.55
N HIS A 71 12.80 12.12 -8.68
CA HIS A 71 13.23 10.89 -9.33
C HIS A 71 13.41 9.78 -8.30
N VAL A 72 12.65 8.70 -8.43
CA VAL A 72 12.67 7.55 -7.52
C VAL A 72 13.30 6.34 -8.22
N ALA A 73 13.99 5.49 -7.45
CA ALA A 73 14.60 4.28 -7.96
C ALA A 73 13.58 3.13 -8.02
N ALA A 74 12.94 2.95 -9.17
CA ALA A 74 11.89 1.94 -9.31
C ALA A 74 12.43 0.51 -9.05
N PRO A 75 11.63 -0.39 -8.45
CA PRO A 75 12.03 -1.78 -8.23
C PRO A 75 12.19 -2.54 -9.55
N ARG A 76 13.14 -3.47 -9.60
CA ARG A 76 13.41 -4.36 -10.74
C ARG A 76 12.64 -5.68 -10.60
N PRO A 77 12.51 -6.47 -11.68
CA PRO A 77 12.03 -7.85 -11.56
C PRO A 77 12.76 -8.60 -10.46
N TYR A 78 11.99 -9.33 -9.64
CA TYR A 78 12.45 -10.10 -8.46
C TYR A 78 12.89 -9.29 -7.25
N ASP A 79 12.93 -7.94 -7.30
CA ASP A 79 13.08 -7.14 -6.09
C ASP A 79 11.81 -7.26 -5.21
N ASP A 80 11.95 -7.01 -3.90
CA ASP A 80 10.85 -7.13 -2.95
C ASP A 80 9.79 -6.03 -3.18
N ILE A 81 8.51 -6.38 -3.06
CA ILE A 81 7.40 -5.45 -3.24
C ILE A 81 7.40 -4.30 -2.23
N SER A 82 8.07 -4.46 -1.08
CA SER A 82 8.33 -3.39 -0.11
C SER A 82 9.13 -2.24 -0.70
N GLU A 83 9.97 -2.45 -1.71
CA GLU A 83 10.69 -1.35 -2.34
C GLU A 83 9.76 -0.44 -3.15
N LEU A 84 8.65 -0.98 -3.68
CA LEU A 84 7.62 -0.17 -4.31
C LEU A 84 6.96 0.74 -3.28
N ARG A 85 6.67 0.20 -2.09
CA ARG A 85 6.15 0.98 -0.95
C ARG A 85 7.12 2.10 -0.58
N THR A 86 8.41 1.79 -0.43
CA THR A 86 9.45 2.80 -0.15
C THR A 86 9.48 3.90 -1.20
N CYS A 87 9.27 3.61 -2.49
CA CYS A 87 9.21 4.64 -3.52
C CYS A 87 8.06 5.64 -3.27
N TYR A 88 6.89 5.18 -2.84
CA TYR A 88 5.75 6.03 -2.54
C TYR A 88 5.93 6.79 -1.22
N GLU A 89 6.32 6.10 -0.14
CA GLU A 89 6.53 6.70 1.19
C GLU A 89 7.57 7.83 1.12
N THR A 90 8.77 7.52 0.64
CA THR A 90 9.84 8.51 0.57
C THR A 90 9.47 9.64 -0.39
N ALA A 91 8.72 9.39 -1.46
CA ALA A 91 8.27 10.49 -2.31
C ALA A 91 7.33 11.45 -1.56
N LEU A 92 6.34 10.93 -0.83
CA LEU A 92 5.40 11.74 -0.06
C LEU A 92 6.10 12.52 1.05
N GLU A 93 6.98 11.87 1.81
CA GLU A 93 7.81 12.50 2.85
C GLU A 93 8.61 13.68 2.28
N ARG A 94 9.33 13.46 1.18
CA ARG A 94 10.20 14.48 0.58
C ARG A 94 9.41 15.66 0.02
N VAL A 95 8.21 15.42 -0.53
CA VAL A 95 7.31 16.48 -0.99
C VAL A 95 6.85 17.32 0.20
N ALA A 96 6.42 16.67 1.29
CA ALA A 96 5.96 17.34 2.50
C ALA A 96 7.06 18.13 3.22
N GLU A 97 8.26 17.55 3.35
CA GLU A 97 9.45 18.22 3.90
C GLU A 97 9.85 19.46 3.11
N ALA A 98 9.63 19.45 1.79
CA ALA A 98 9.89 20.60 0.92
C ALA A 98 8.78 21.67 0.97
N GLY A 99 7.73 21.48 1.78
CA GLY A 99 6.59 22.39 1.89
C GLY A 99 5.73 22.46 0.62
N LEU A 100 5.86 21.47 -0.28
CA LEU A 100 5.06 21.35 -1.48
C LEU A 100 3.76 20.62 -1.16
N ARG A 101 2.66 21.00 -1.81
CA ARG A 101 1.31 20.60 -1.40
C ARG A 101 0.64 19.64 -2.38
N SER A 102 1.21 19.42 -3.56
CA SER A 102 0.65 18.49 -4.54
C SER A 102 1.69 17.64 -5.24
N VAL A 103 1.39 16.36 -5.43
CA VAL A 103 2.27 15.40 -6.11
C VAL A 103 1.49 14.50 -7.07
N ALA A 104 2.04 14.29 -8.26
CA ALA A 104 1.52 13.31 -9.21
C ALA A 104 2.46 12.09 -9.31
N PHE A 105 1.89 10.90 -9.13
CA PHE A 105 2.57 9.63 -9.31
C PHE A 105 2.17 8.99 -10.64
N PRO A 106 3.11 8.46 -11.42
CA PRO A 106 2.78 7.49 -12.46
C PRO A 106 2.48 6.14 -11.82
N CYS A 107 2.08 5.17 -12.64
CA CYS A 107 2.09 3.78 -12.25
C CYS A 107 3.55 3.29 -12.18
N VAL A 108 4.11 3.22 -10.97
CA VAL A 108 5.51 2.85 -10.74
C VAL A 108 5.64 1.34 -10.91
N SER A 109 6.55 0.91 -11.79
CA SER A 109 6.85 -0.51 -12.05
C SER A 109 5.63 -1.33 -12.53
N THR A 110 4.82 -0.77 -13.44
CA THR A 110 3.71 -1.46 -14.10
C THR A 110 3.96 -1.72 -15.59
N ALA A 111 3.23 -2.71 -16.12
CA ALA A 111 3.63 -3.55 -17.25
C ALA A 111 3.60 -2.95 -18.66
N ALA A 112 3.42 -1.64 -18.84
CA ALA A 112 3.37 -1.05 -20.18
C ALA A 112 4.68 -1.20 -20.99
N SER A 113 5.80 -1.56 -20.35
CA SER A 113 7.12 -1.70 -20.99
C SER A 113 7.69 -3.13 -21.03
N GLY A 114 6.93 -4.17 -20.65
CA GLY A 114 7.40 -5.57 -20.72
C GLY A 114 8.46 -5.98 -19.67
N TYR A 115 8.88 -5.05 -18.81
CA TYR A 115 9.82 -5.28 -17.69
C TYR A 115 9.19 -4.84 -16.36
N SER A 116 7.99 -5.35 -16.05
CA SER A 116 7.30 -5.07 -14.79
C SER A 116 7.90 -5.91 -13.67
N ALA A 117 8.21 -5.30 -12.52
CA ALA A 117 8.61 -6.08 -11.35
C ALA A 117 7.44 -6.87 -10.74
N PHE A 118 6.23 -6.31 -10.83
CA PHE A 118 5.02 -6.83 -10.17
C PHE A 118 3.83 -6.89 -11.12
N LYS A 119 2.81 -7.69 -10.78
CA LYS A 119 1.54 -7.65 -11.51
C LYS A 119 0.84 -6.33 -11.24
N LEU A 120 0.17 -5.78 -12.26
CA LEU A 120 -0.51 -4.47 -12.18
C LEU A 120 -1.42 -4.34 -10.95
N ARG A 121 -2.24 -5.36 -10.66
CA ARG A 121 -3.17 -5.35 -9.52
C ARG A 121 -2.43 -5.27 -8.18
N GLU A 122 -1.34 -6.04 -8.02
CA GLU A 122 -0.51 -6.05 -6.81
C GLU A 122 0.16 -4.69 -6.59
N ALA A 123 0.79 -4.13 -7.63
CA ALA A 123 1.40 -2.80 -7.59
C ALA A 123 0.37 -1.71 -7.26
N THR A 124 -0.85 -1.83 -7.80
CA THR A 124 -1.95 -0.88 -7.53
C THR A 124 -2.38 -0.93 -6.06
N HIS A 125 -2.49 -2.11 -5.47
CA HIS A 125 -2.79 -2.25 -4.04
C HIS A 125 -1.74 -1.55 -3.18
N VAL A 126 -0.45 -1.75 -3.47
CA VAL A 126 0.65 -1.09 -2.74
C VAL A 126 0.59 0.42 -2.90
N ALA A 127 0.41 0.93 -4.13
CA ALA A 127 0.33 2.37 -4.38
C ALA A 127 -0.81 3.02 -3.60
N LEU A 128 -2.01 2.44 -3.66
CA LEU A 128 -3.20 2.99 -3.00
C LEU A 128 -3.14 2.86 -1.48
N SER A 129 -2.71 1.71 -0.95
CA SER A 129 -2.60 1.50 0.51
C SER A 129 -1.58 2.42 1.14
N THR A 130 -0.42 2.58 0.49
CA THR A 130 0.68 3.40 0.99
C THR A 130 0.30 4.86 1.02
N VAL A 131 -0.27 5.38 -0.08
CA VAL A 131 -0.75 6.77 -0.13
C VAL A 131 -1.87 6.99 0.89
N ARG A 132 -2.80 6.05 1.04
CA ARG A 132 -3.89 6.17 2.03
C ARG A 132 -3.35 6.27 3.45
N GLN A 133 -2.48 5.33 3.83
CA GLN A 133 -1.89 5.30 5.17
C GLN A 133 -1.11 6.59 5.46
N TRP A 134 -0.27 7.02 4.52
CA TRP A 134 0.53 8.23 4.70
C TRP A 134 -0.35 9.46 4.88
N LEU A 135 -1.43 9.59 4.09
CA LEU A 135 -2.39 10.70 4.22
C LEU A 135 -3.14 10.69 5.56
N ASP A 136 -3.47 9.51 6.09
CA ASP A 136 -4.10 9.38 7.42
C ASP A 136 -3.16 9.84 8.55
N GLU A 137 -1.85 9.58 8.40
CA GLU A 137 -0.83 9.95 9.39
C GLU A 137 -0.38 11.42 9.27
N HIS A 138 -0.56 12.04 8.11
CA HIS A 138 -0.02 13.35 7.75
C HIS A 138 -1.11 14.33 7.27
N ASP A 139 -2.22 14.39 8.02
CA ASP A 139 -3.35 15.24 7.67
C ASP A 139 -2.94 16.72 7.43
N GLY A 140 -3.50 17.30 6.36
CA GLY A 140 -3.23 18.69 5.94
C GLY A 140 -1.86 18.98 5.32
N LYS A 141 -0.94 18.00 5.23
CA LYS A 141 0.38 18.20 4.61
C LYS A 141 0.32 18.37 3.09
N LEU A 142 -0.59 17.66 2.43
CA LEU A 142 -0.84 17.76 0.99
C LEU A 142 -2.28 18.16 0.72
N ASP A 143 -2.49 18.99 -0.29
CA ASP A 143 -3.81 19.33 -0.84
C ASP A 143 -4.29 18.24 -1.81
N CYS A 144 -3.37 17.60 -2.53
CA CYS A 144 -3.73 16.66 -3.59
C CYS A 144 -2.63 15.64 -3.90
N VAL A 145 -3.03 14.37 -4.01
CA VAL A 145 -2.22 13.30 -4.61
C VAL A 145 -2.93 12.81 -5.87
N ILE A 146 -2.20 12.79 -6.99
CA ILE A 146 -2.74 12.45 -8.31
C ILE A 146 -2.10 11.16 -8.79
N PHE A 147 -2.90 10.14 -9.09
CA PHE A 147 -2.44 8.96 -9.82
C PHE A 147 -2.63 9.20 -11.33
N ALA A 148 -1.52 9.48 -12.03
CA ALA A 148 -1.50 9.67 -13.49
C ALA A 148 -1.45 8.30 -14.20
N VAL A 149 -2.63 7.66 -14.29
CA VAL A 149 -2.78 6.29 -14.77
C VAL A 149 -3.04 6.25 -16.29
N PRO A 150 -2.22 5.53 -17.09
CA PRO A 150 -2.48 5.36 -18.51
C PRO A 150 -3.75 4.54 -18.77
N GLY A 151 -4.37 4.74 -19.93
CA GLY A 151 -5.67 4.13 -20.25
C GLY A 151 -5.75 2.61 -20.05
N ALA A 152 -4.69 1.87 -20.39
CA ALA A 152 -4.64 0.41 -20.23
C ALA A 152 -4.66 -0.06 -18.77
N GLU A 153 -4.31 0.80 -17.82
CA GLU A 153 -4.20 0.49 -16.38
C GLU A 153 -5.34 1.11 -15.56
N ARG A 154 -6.10 2.04 -16.18
CA ARG A 154 -7.13 2.84 -15.53
C ARG A 154 -8.23 2.01 -14.88
N ASP A 155 -8.63 0.91 -15.51
CA ASP A 155 -9.70 0.05 -14.99
C ASP A 155 -9.33 -0.56 -13.64
N VAL A 156 -8.07 -0.95 -13.44
CA VAL A 156 -7.61 -1.56 -12.18
C VAL A 156 -7.62 -0.52 -11.07
N TYR A 157 -7.05 0.66 -11.32
CA TYR A 157 -7.09 1.76 -10.36
C TYR A 157 -8.51 2.18 -10.03
N THR A 158 -9.38 2.35 -11.04
CA THR A 158 -10.76 2.78 -10.84
C THR A 158 -11.56 1.78 -9.99
N LYS A 159 -11.34 0.47 -10.19
CA LYS A 159 -12.01 -0.59 -9.42
C LYS A 159 -11.49 -0.68 -7.99
N LEU A 160 -10.20 -0.48 -7.76
CA LEU A 160 -9.59 -0.63 -6.43
C LEU A 160 -9.65 0.62 -5.57
N MET A 161 -9.68 1.81 -6.18
CA MET A 161 -9.62 3.09 -5.46
C MET A 161 -10.70 3.26 -4.39
N PRO A 162 -11.98 2.87 -4.60
CA PRO A 162 -13.00 2.96 -3.56
C PRO A 162 -12.71 2.11 -2.30
N SER A 163 -11.95 1.02 -2.42
CA SER A 163 -11.56 0.19 -1.27
C SER A 163 -10.56 0.88 -0.33
N TYR A 164 -9.83 1.89 -0.83
CA TYR A 164 -8.82 2.64 -0.07
C TYR A 164 -9.27 4.07 0.25
N PHE A 165 -10.03 4.67 -0.66
CA PHE A 165 -10.57 6.01 -0.57
C PHE A 165 -12.10 5.95 -0.74
N PRO A 166 -12.82 5.37 0.23
CA PRO A 166 -14.28 5.32 0.18
C PRO A 166 -14.82 6.74 0.15
N ARG A 167 -15.78 7.01 -0.74
CA ARG A 167 -16.48 8.29 -0.75
C ARG A 167 -17.35 8.38 0.49
N SER A 168 -17.46 9.55 1.10
CA SER A 168 -18.36 9.75 2.24
C SER A 168 -19.77 9.28 1.89
N GLY A 169 -20.24 8.22 2.54
CA GLY A 169 -21.49 7.52 2.25
C GLY A 169 -21.34 6.05 1.85
N ASP A 170 -20.19 5.67 1.30
CA ASP A 170 -19.84 4.29 1.00
C ASP A 170 -19.07 3.72 2.19
N LEU A 171 -19.77 3.04 3.11
CA LEU A 171 -19.11 2.19 4.10
C LEU A 171 -18.09 1.31 3.38
N ALA A 172 -16.87 1.21 3.91
CA ALA A 172 -15.84 0.30 3.40
C ALA A 172 -16.37 -1.14 3.43
N LEU A 173 -16.98 -1.55 2.32
CA LEU A 173 -17.49 -2.89 2.12
C LEU A 173 -16.32 -3.75 1.71
N THR A 174 -15.82 -4.51 2.69
CA THR A 174 -14.95 -5.68 2.56
C THR A 174 -13.53 -5.43 2.00
N PRO A 175 -12.49 -6.07 2.58
CA PRO A 175 -11.17 -6.11 1.96
C PRO A 175 -11.27 -6.63 0.52
N PRO A 176 -10.48 -6.12 -0.44
CA PRO A 176 -10.53 -6.60 -1.80
C PRO A 176 -10.17 -8.09 -1.85
N GLU A 177 -11.03 -8.90 -2.48
CA GLU A 177 -10.68 -10.25 -2.91
C GLU A 177 -9.38 -10.17 -3.75
N ASN A 178 -8.36 -10.91 -3.35
CA ASN A 178 -7.01 -11.04 -3.96
C ASN A 178 -5.91 -10.08 -3.48
N SER A 179 -5.66 -10.03 -2.19
CA SER A 179 -4.34 -9.72 -1.62
C SER A 179 -3.61 -11.02 -1.27
N ASP A 180 -2.76 -11.49 -2.19
CA ASP A 180 -2.30 -12.90 -2.20
C ASP A 180 -1.08 -13.22 -1.33
N PHE A 181 -0.59 -12.29 -0.50
CA PHE A 181 0.41 -12.62 0.52
C PHE A 181 -0.27 -13.07 1.81
N PRO A 182 -0.14 -14.35 2.18
CA PRO A 182 -0.72 -14.85 3.40
C PRO A 182 0.16 -14.42 4.58
N VAL A 183 -0.41 -13.68 5.52
CA VAL A 183 0.22 -13.39 6.81
C VAL A 183 -0.20 -14.49 7.77
N ALA A 184 0.76 -15.29 8.21
CA ALA A 184 0.53 -16.32 9.21
C ALA A 184 0.32 -15.65 10.56
N VAL A 185 -0.84 -15.89 11.18
CA VAL A 185 -1.18 -15.36 12.50
C VAL A 185 -1.68 -16.48 13.38
N THR A 186 -1.11 -16.59 14.58
CA THR A 186 -1.59 -17.49 15.62
C THR A 186 -2.51 -16.73 16.56
N PHE A 187 -3.79 -17.10 16.57
CA PHE A 187 -4.75 -16.59 17.54
C PHE A 187 -4.69 -17.43 18.80
N VAL A 188 -4.61 -16.78 19.96
CA VAL A 188 -4.43 -17.45 21.26
C VAL A 188 -5.55 -17.05 22.21
N TRP A 189 -6.08 -18.05 22.92
CA TRP A 189 -6.96 -17.92 24.06
C TRP A 189 -6.34 -18.64 25.26
N ASN A 190 -5.91 -17.89 26.25
CA ASN A 190 -5.17 -18.37 27.42
C ASN A 190 -5.99 -18.38 28.71
N GLU A 191 -7.27 -17.98 28.67
CA GLU A 191 -8.15 -18.08 29.83
C GLU A 191 -8.76 -19.49 29.94
N PRO A 192 -8.93 -20.02 31.18
CA PRO A 192 -9.50 -21.34 31.39
C PRO A 192 -10.87 -21.52 30.71
N CYS A 193 -10.98 -22.52 29.83
CA CYS A 193 -12.24 -22.91 29.22
C CYS A 193 -12.26 -24.39 28.79
N ARG A 194 -13.46 -24.91 28.46
CA ARG A 194 -13.63 -26.28 27.95
C ARG A 194 -13.46 -26.32 26.44
N HIS A 195 -14.04 -25.35 25.73
CA HIS A 195 -13.94 -25.21 24.29
C HIS A 195 -13.82 -23.74 23.90
N ALA A 196 -12.95 -23.47 22.93
CA ALA A 196 -12.83 -22.17 22.28
C ALA A 196 -12.91 -22.34 20.75
N MET A 197 -13.61 -21.43 20.09
CA MET A 197 -13.66 -21.31 18.64
C MET A 197 -13.18 -19.91 18.24
N LEU A 198 -12.47 -19.83 17.12
CA LEU A 198 -12.08 -18.56 16.50
C LEU A 198 -13.12 -18.16 15.45
N CYS A 199 -13.67 -16.96 15.59
CA CYS A 199 -14.67 -16.39 14.69
C CYS A 199 -14.24 -14.99 14.28
N GLY A 200 -14.24 -14.66 13.00
CA GLY A 200 -13.89 -13.33 12.53
C GLY A 200 -14.28 -13.05 11.09
N SER A 201 -13.95 -11.85 10.63
CA SER A 201 -14.24 -11.40 9.26
C SER A 201 -13.63 -12.32 8.19
N PHE A 202 -12.48 -12.93 8.49
CA PHE A 202 -11.75 -13.84 7.60
C PHE A 202 -12.34 -15.27 7.51
N ASN A 203 -13.32 -15.63 8.34
CA ASN A 203 -13.99 -16.93 8.28
C ASN A 203 -15.52 -16.84 8.41
N SER A 204 -16.10 -15.70 8.03
CA SER A 204 -17.55 -15.45 8.09
C SER A 204 -18.13 -15.69 9.49
N TRP A 205 -17.41 -15.28 10.53
CA TRP A 205 -17.83 -15.38 11.94
C TRP A 205 -18.18 -16.81 12.41
N GLY A 206 -17.66 -17.83 11.72
CA GLY A 206 -17.94 -19.23 12.03
C GLY A 206 -19.20 -19.80 11.38
N ASN A 207 -19.86 -19.06 10.47
CA ASN A 207 -21.05 -19.53 9.74
C ASN A 207 -20.72 -20.44 8.54
N ALA A 208 -19.46 -20.51 8.10
CA ALA A 208 -19.02 -21.40 7.03
C ALA A 208 -18.80 -22.85 7.53
N ASN A 209 -18.93 -23.86 6.67
CA ASN A 209 -18.79 -25.31 6.96
C ASN A 209 -17.35 -25.76 7.36
N GLY A 210 -16.54 -24.90 7.99
CA GLY A 210 -15.16 -25.16 8.37
C GLY A 210 -14.98 -25.56 9.85
N ASN A 211 -13.82 -26.15 10.17
CA ASN A 211 -13.44 -26.41 11.56
C ASN A 211 -12.92 -25.12 12.23
N HIS A 212 -13.79 -24.45 13.00
CA HIS A 212 -13.47 -23.21 13.72
C HIS A 212 -12.93 -23.44 15.14
N TYR A 213 -12.89 -24.70 15.60
CA TYR A 213 -12.36 -25.02 16.92
C TYR A 213 -10.87 -24.72 16.99
N MET A 214 -10.46 -24.20 18.15
CA MET A 214 -9.06 -23.99 18.47
C MET A 214 -8.46 -25.28 19.03
N ARG A 215 -7.17 -25.51 18.75
CA ARG A 215 -6.41 -26.63 19.33
C ARG A 215 -6.08 -26.30 20.78
N LYS A 216 -6.18 -27.28 21.68
CA LYS A 216 -5.80 -27.13 23.08
C LYS A 216 -4.41 -27.71 23.30
N GLY A 217 -3.48 -26.89 23.80
CA GLY A 217 -2.17 -27.32 24.26
C GLY A 217 -2.23 -28.06 25.60
N ASN A 218 -1.14 -28.74 25.94
CA ASN A 218 -1.01 -29.45 27.22
C ASN A 218 -1.00 -28.50 28.43
N ASP A 219 -0.63 -27.24 28.19
CA ASP A 219 -0.70 -26.10 29.12
C ASP A 219 -2.14 -25.57 29.33
N GLY A 220 -3.11 -26.10 28.60
CA GLY A 220 -4.49 -25.64 28.63
C GLY A 220 -4.78 -24.41 27.76
N ILE A 221 -3.76 -23.87 27.06
CA ILE A 221 -3.91 -22.73 26.16
C ILE A 221 -4.52 -23.20 24.85
N PHE A 222 -5.50 -22.44 24.36
CA PHE A 222 -6.11 -22.70 23.07
C PHE A 222 -5.45 -21.83 22.01
N TRP A 223 -5.12 -22.39 20.86
CA TRP A 223 -4.55 -21.65 19.73
C TRP A 223 -5.10 -22.11 18.39
N LYS A 224 -5.02 -21.23 17.39
CA LYS A 224 -5.35 -21.56 16.01
C LYS A 224 -4.54 -20.69 15.06
N ASP A 225 -3.80 -21.35 14.18
CA ASP A 225 -3.12 -20.67 13.08
C ASP A 225 -4.13 -20.33 11.99
N TRP A 226 -3.97 -19.14 11.42
CA TRP A 226 -4.71 -18.70 10.26
C TRP A 226 -3.80 -18.00 9.27
N GLN A 227 -4.08 -18.19 7.99
CA GLN A 227 -3.42 -17.46 6.91
C GLN A 227 -4.34 -16.31 6.49
N LEU A 228 -4.06 -15.11 6.99
CA LEU A 228 -4.82 -13.91 6.65
C LEU A 228 -4.33 -13.36 5.32
N ARG A 229 -5.27 -12.92 4.47
CA ARG A 229 -4.95 -12.42 3.14
C ARG A 229 -5.22 -10.94 3.08
N GLY A 230 -4.14 -10.16 3.10
CA GLY A 230 -4.17 -8.71 2.88
C GLY A 230 -3.81 -7.85 4.08
N TYR A 231 -3.19 -6.72 3.75
CA TYR A 231 -2.82 -5.66 4.68
C TYR A 231 -4.02 -4.77 4.96
N CYS A 232 -4.96 -5.32 5.73
CA CYS A 232 -6.19 -4.66 6.13
C CYS A 232 -6.52 -4.99 7.59
N ARG A 233 -7.59 -4.37 8.09
CA ARG A 233 -8.08 -4.59 9.44
C ARG A 233 -9.02 -5.79 9.49
N TYR A 234 -8.76 -6.72 10.40
CA TYR A 234 -9.61 -7.87 10.67
C TYR A 234 -10.30 -7.72 12.02
N PHE A 235 -11.57 -8.08 12.06
CA PHE A 235 -12.35 -8.14 13.29
C PHE A 235 -12.53 -9.60 13.68
N TYR A 236 -12.34 -9.91 14.95
CA TYR A 236 -12.49 -11.27 15.44
C TYR A 236 -12.98 -11.31 16.88
N LYS A 237 -13.48 -12.47 17.27
CA LYS A 237 -13.97 -12.86 18.59
C LYS A 237 -13.70 -14.34 18.81
N PHE A 238 -13.85 -14.73 20.06
CA PHE A 238 -13.87 -16.12 20.45
C PHE A 238 -15.28 -16.53 20.86
N ARG A 239 -15.66 -17.75 20.50
CA ARG A 239 -16.82 -18.41 21.11
C ARG A 239 -16.31 -19.39 22.15
N VAL A 240 -16.40 -18.99 23.40
CA VAL A 240 -15.83 -19.71 24.55
C VAL A 240 -16.98 -20.31 25.36
N ASN A 241 -17.01 -21.64 25.44
CA ASN A 241 -18.11 -22.39 26.05
C ASN A 241 -19.51 -21.93 25.57
N GLY A 242 -19.62 -21.58 24.28
CA GLY A 242 -20.87 -21.12 23.65
C GLY A 242 -21.14 -19.61 23.70
N SER A 243 -20.38 -18.85 24.51
CA SER A 243 -20.54 -17.39 24.67
C SER A 243 -19.53 -16.60 23.83
N TRP A 244 -19.96 -15.48 23.27
CA TRP A 244 -19.06 -14.55 22.58
C TRP A 244 -18.17 -13.81 23.57
N ARG A 245 -16.86 -13.79 23.30
CA ARG A 245 -15.84 -13.15 24.13
C ARG A 245 -14.82 -12.44 23.25
N CYS A 246 -14.37 -11.29 23.73
CA CYS A 246 -13.15 -10.65 23.26
C CYS A 246 -12.03 -10.93 24.26
N ARG A 247 -10.79 -10.96 23.80
CA ARG A 247 -9.60 -10.88 24.65
C ARG A 247 -9.46 -9.45 25.15
N ASP A 248 -9.31 -9.29 26.46
CA ASP A 248 -9.26 -7.96 27.07
C ASP A 248 -7.94 -7.22 26.88
N ASP A 249 -6.86 -7.97 26.67
CA ASP A 249 -5.50 -7.50 26.42
C ASP A 249 -5.18 -7.32 24.92
N GLN A 250 -6.19 -7.44 24.05
CA GLN A 250 -6.06 -7.21 22.61
C GLN A 250 -6.81 -5.92 22.22
N PRO A 251 -6.37 -5.21 21.16
CA PRO A 251 -7.10 -4.05 20.64
C PRO A 251 -8.57 -4.39 20.37
N LYS A 252 -9.46 -3.45 20.68
CA LYS A 252 -10.92 -3.62 20.57
C LYS A 252 -11.55 -2.42 19.87
N MET A 253 -12.60 -2.65 19.09
CA MET A 253 -13.36 -1.61 18.40
C MET A 253 -14.82 -2.05 18.27
N GLN A 254 -15.74 -1.07 18.33
CA GLN A 254 -17.15 -1.33 18.06
C GLN A 254 -17.41 -1.33 16.56
N ASP A 255 -18.22 -2.30 16.10
CA ASP A 255 -18.81 -2.23 14.77
C ASP A 255 -19.99 -1.23 14.72
N LYS A 256 -20.54 -1.03 13.52
CA LYS A 256 -21.68 -0.14 13.26
C LYS A 256 -22.93 -0.46 14.11
N ASP A 257 -23.03 -1.69 14.60
CA ASP A 257 -24.15 -2.18 15.39
C ASP A 257 -23.84 -2.10 16.91
N GLY A 258 -22.71 -1.50 17.28
CA GLY A 258 -22.28 -1.28 18.66
C GLY A 258 -21.59 -2.48 19.31
N ASN A 259 -21.36 -3.58 18.57
CA ASN A 259 -20.73 -4.76 19.16
C ASN A 259 -19.22 -4.58 19.25
N TRP A 260 -18.67 -4.81 20.43
CA TRP A 260 -17.23 -4.85 20.64
C TRP A 260 -16.62 -6.07 19.99
N ASN A 261 -15.57 -5.90 19.17
CA ASN A 261 -14.79 -6.97 18.55
C ASN A 261 -13.30 -6.76 18.86
N ASN A 262 -12.51 -7.83 18.96
CA ASN A 262 -11.07 -7.66 18.85
C ASN A 262 -10.69 -7.25 17.44
N VAL A 263 -9.61 -6.49 17.34
CA VAL A 263 -9.10 -5.93 16.10
C VAL A 263 -7.67 -6.38 15.90
N LEU A 264 -7.40 -6.93 14.72
CA LEU A 264 -6.05 -7.17 14.24
C LEU A 264 -5.83 -6.25 13.04
N ASP A 265 -4.96 -5.26 13.20
CA ASP A 265 -4.68 -4.31 12.14
C ASP A 265 -3.38 -4.68 11.41
N LEU A 266 -3.52 -5.32 10.25
CA LEU A 266 -2.37 -5.65 9.40
C LEU A 266 -2.03 -4.52 8.44
N SER A 267 -2.78 -3.41 8.39
CA SER A 267 -2.39 -2.27 7.53
C SER A 267 -1.17 -1.53 8.09
N ALA A 268 -0.92 -1.65 9.40
CA ALA A 268 0.21 -1.03 10.08
C ALA A 268 1.50 -1.88 10.06
N LEU A 269 1.47 -3.11 9.52
CA LEU A 269 2.66 -3.95 9.43
C LEU A 269 3.62 -3.38 8.37
N THR A 270 4.64 -2.67 8.86
CA THR A 270 5.86 -2.41 8.09
C THR A 270 6.63 -3.72 7.93
N VAL A 271 7.17 -3.97 6.74
CA VAL A 271 7.90 -5.22 6.42
C VAL A 271 9.12 -5.44 7.32
N SER A 272 9.57 -4.42 8.05
CA SER A 272 10.67 -4.51 9.02
C SER A 272 10.39 -5.39 10.25
N SER A 273 9.15 -5.85 10.47
CA SER A 273 8.77 -6.70 11.60
C SER A 273 8.67 -8.21 11.28
N LEU A 274 9.02 -8.61 10.06
CA LEU A 274 8.93 -9.99 9.57
C LEU A 274 10.27 -10.60 9.12
N VAL A 275 11.39 -10.06 9.62
CA VAL A 275 12.74 -10.64 9.43
C VAL A 275 13.24 -11.26 10.72
#